data_AF-K9XZI6-F1
#
_entry.id   AF-K9XZI6-F1
#
_cell.length_a   1.000
_cell.length_b   1.000
_cell.length_c   1.000
_cell.angle_alpha   90.00
_cell.angle_beta   90.00
_cell.angle_gamma   90.00
#
_symmetry.space_group_name_H-M   'P 1'
#
loop_
_entity.id
_entity.type
_entity.pdbx_description
1 polymer ?
#
loop_
_entity_poly.entity_id
_entity_poly.type
_entity_poly.pdbx_seq_one_letter_code
_entity_poly.pdbx_strand_id
1 'polypeptide(L)'
;MAFLLVMKIVEKVIYPIITKPESIAEFSLNAIARQRNHYGIVTNINSDSYRPITINWDKNEPFAYTEDEIRVLKIKIVEQLLPQETIVSMPPGTTVLLENGEQIKFDYRQKFLVENNSDRLIIIQNIDTKETYQFQLDYFPGQVFVHFIEPATVTPLENLPLTQHELKYKAEIWLLLEFNCLLLNNLTPTIEQQQKQKWLQNLDRPFNPDELDAAWQISFSQFLQTQAEKVGLYGLKISTKILKQTVDNQFVFGHISDIDFYQSSFLLQWDDGEKISLSYLEMKALAISLVSLVKLSDRVAYEISSERELLKAYIGFRTKKLAQAWLKLLKQIVGRLSNLKDCRREEKRHFLEKRWQYSVEKFRHKKISRRLQDLEIIARLDLEKPP
;
A
#
# COMPACT_ATOMS: atom_id res chain seq x y z
N MET A 1 -55.21 20.29 -7.64
CA MET A 1 -55.77 20.52 -6.29
C MET A 1 -54.65 20.32 -5.29
N ALA A 2 -54.11 21.40 -4.74
CA ALA A 2 -53.14 21.32 -3.66
C ALA A 2 -53.91 20.98 -2.37
N PHE A 3 -53.66 19.80 -1.80
CA PHE A 3 -54.08 19.53 -0.43
C PHE A 3 -53.31 20.50 0.47
N LEU A 4 -54.02 21.45 1.08
CA LEU A 4 -53.53 22.19 2.23
C LEU A 4 -53.22 21.15 3.32
N LEU A 5 -51.94 20.92 3.61
CA LEU A 5 -51.52 20.17 4.79
C LEU A 5 -51.97 20.97 6.01
N VAL A 6 -53.09 20.56 6.61
CA VAL A 6 -53.62 21.18 7.83
C VAL A 6 -52.75 20.72 9.00
N MET A 7 -52.00 21.65 9.58
CA MET A 7 -51.21 21.41 10.78
C MET A 7 -52.13 21.34 12.01
N LYS A 8 -51.99 20.27 12.82
CA LYS A 8 -52.75 20.06 14.04
C LYS A 8 -51.96 20.64 15.23
N ILE A 9 -52.45 21.73 15.82
CA ILE A 9 -51.80 22.37 16.98
C ILE A 9 -52.31 21.69 18.26
N VAL A 10 -51.39 21.15 19.05
CA VAL A 10 -51.68 20.44 20.30
C VAL A 10 -51.69 21.45 21.44
N GLU A 11 -52.86 21.65 22.04
CA GLU A 11 -53.04 22.51 23.22
C GLU A 11 -52.49 21.82 24.47
N LYS A 12 -52.76 20.52 24.64
CA LYS A 12 -52.36 19.78 25.85
C LYS A 12 -52.19 18.29 25.60
N VAL A 13 -51.22 17.68 26.28
CA VAL A 13 -51.09 16.21 26.39
C VAL A 13 -51.87 15.74 27.62
N ILE A 14 -52.89 14.90 27.40
CA ILE A 14 -53.76 14.35 28.45
C ILE A 14 -53.09 13.14 29.12
N TYR A 15 -52.40 12.31 28.34
CA TYR A 15 -51.65 11.16 28.82
C TYR A 15 -50.46 10.87 27.89
N PRO A 16 -49.26 10.50 28.40
CA PRO A 16 -48.89 10.49 29.82
C PRO A 16 -48.90 11.91 30.43
N ILE A 17 -49.09 12.01 31.74
CA ILE A 17 -48.96 13.30 32.44
C ILE A 17 -47.48 13.64 32.48
N ILE A 18 -47.06 14.62 31.67
CA ILE A 18 -45.69 15.10 31.62
C ILE A 18 -45.55 16.30 32.54
N THR A 19 -44.79 16.13 33.61
CA THR A 19 -44.32 17.23 34.45
C THR A 19 -43.02 17.76 33.88
N LYS A 20 -42.87 19.09 33.86
CA LYS A 20 -41.65 19.75 33.38
C LYS A 20 -40.42 19.18 34.13
N PRO A 21 -39.41 18.64 33.41
CA PRO A 21 -38.23 18.10 34.06
C PRO A 21 -37.46 19.24 34.75
N GLU A 22 -36.89 18.95 35.92
CA GLU A 22 -35.95 19.87 36.57
C GLU A 22 -34.74 20.07 35.65
N SER A 23 -34.30 21.33 35.51
CA SER A 23 -33.23 21.72 34.59
C SER A 23 -32.33 22.78 35.21
N ILE A 24 -31.01 22.63 35.05
CA ILE A 24 -30.01 23.60 35.51
C ILE A 24 -28.99 23.79 34.39
N ALA A 25 -28.72 25.05 34.01
CA ALA A 25 -27.70 25.43 33.02
C ALA A 25 -27.73 24.61 31.72
N GLU A 26 -28.94 24.42 31.13
CA GLU A 26 -29.21 23.64 29.90
C GLU A 26 -29.20 22.11 30.06
N PHE A 27 -28.81 21.57 31.22
CA PHE A 27 -28.87 20.14 31.50
C PHE A 27 -30.24 19.78 32.08
N SER A 28 -30.89 18.77 31.50
CA SER A 28 -32.12 18.18 31.99
C SER A 28 -31.92 16.69 32.30
N LEU A 29 -32.77 16.13 33.16
CA LEU A 29 -32.72 14.72 33.49
C LEU A 29 -32.85 13.86 32.22
N ASN A 30 -32.01 12.84 32.09
CA ASN A 30 -31.86 11.95 30.93
C ASN A 30 -31.26 12.59 29.67
N ALA A 31 -30.81 13.84 29.72
CA ALA A 31 -30.06 14.43 28.61
C ALA A 31 -28.74 13.67 28.38
N ILE A 32 -28.34 13.53 27.11
CA ILE A 32 -27.04 12.93 26.76
C ILE A 32 -25.99 14.04 26.82
N ALA A 33 -25.03 13.89 27.71
CA ALA A 33 -23.86 14.74 27.80
C ALA A 33 -22.71 14.15 27.00
N ARG A 34 -21.91 15.02 26.37
CA ARG A 34 -20.68 14.68 25.65
C ARG A 34 -19.51 15.46 26.21
N GLN A 35 -18.43 14.75 26.49
CA GLN A 35 -17.13 15.33 26.83
C GLN A 35 -16.06 14.72 25.90
N ARG A 36 -15.55 15.52 24.95
CA ARG A 36 -14.67 15.04 23.87
C ARG A 36 -15.32 13.85 23.14
N ASN A 37 -14.78 12.64 23.30
CA ASN A 37 -15.26 11.39 22.68
C ASN A 37 -16.03 10.48 23.65
N HIS A 38 -16.34 10.96 24.86
CA HIS A 38 -17.10 10.21 25.86
C HIS A 38 -18.53 10.73 25.92
N TYR A 39 -19.47 9.80 26.08
CA TYR A 39 -20.89 10.06 26.22
C TYR A 39 -21.37 9.58 27.58
N GLY A 40 -22.33 10.30 28.15
CA GLY A 40 -22.94 9.98 29.43
C GLY A 40 -24.36 10.48 29.49
N ILE A 41 -25.12 10.01 30.48
CA ILE A 41 -26.52 10.37 30.69
C ILE A 41 -26.60 11.17 31.99
N VAL A 42 -27.31 12.30 31.98
CA VAL A 42 -27.62 13.05 33.20
C VAL A 42 -28.62 12.25 34.03
N THR A 43 -28.19 11.73 35.16
CA THR A 43 -29.01 10.83 36.00
C THR A 43 -29.59 11.50 37.23
N ASN A 44 -29.09 12.68 37.62
CA ASN A 44 -29.63 13.44 38.76
C ASN A 44 -29.36 14.93 38.57
N ILE A 45 -30.35 15.76 38.92
CA ILE A 45 -30.24 17.21 39.02
C ILE A 45 -30.76 17.59 40.41
N ASN A 46 -29.94 18.26 41.21
CA ASN A 46 -30.33 18.73 42.53
C ASN A 46 -29.86 20.18 42.70
N SER A 47 -30.80 21.13 42.63
CA SER A 47 -30.54 22.57 42.72
C SER A 47 -29.93 23.01 44.05
N ASP A 48 -30.15 22.24 45.11
CA ASP A 48 -29.71 22.59 46.45
C ASP A 48 -28.31 22.04 46.77
N SER A 49 -27.70 21.32 45.83
CA SER A 49 -26.35 20.75 45.94
C SER A 49 -25.29 21.68 45.35
N TYR A 50 -24.13 21.78 46.01
CA TYR A 50 -22.94 22.44 45.45
C TYR A 50 -22.48 21.83 44.11
N ARG A 51 -22.74 20.53 43.91
CA ARG A 51 -22.53 19.80 42.65
C ARG A 51 -23.90 19.38 42.10
N PRO A 52 -24.59 20.25 41.37
CA PRO A 52 -26.00 20.06 41.06
C PRO A 52 -26.27 19.02 39.98
N ILE A 53 -25.29 18.66 39.13
CA ILE A 53 -25.52 17.82 37.94
C ILE A 53 -24.72 16.53 38.04
N THR A 54 -25.39 15.38 38.06
CA THR A 54 -24.73 14.06 38.04
C THR A 54 -24.85 13.40 36.67
N ILE A 55 -23.71 13.02 36.10
CA ILE A 55 -23.65 12.35 34.79
C ILE A 55 -23.06 10.94 35.00
N ASN A 56 -23.79 9.94 34.52
CA ASN A 56 -23.31 8.57 34.41
C ASN A 56 -22.66 8.35 33.04
N TRP A 57 -21.35 8.16 33.02
CA TRP A 57 -20.58 8.03 31.77
C TRP A 57 -20.48 6.57 31.32
N ASP A 58 -20.48 6.34 30.02
CA ASP A 58 -20.50 5.00 29.39
C ASP A 58 -19.33 4.07 29.80
N LYS A 59 -18.26 4.61 30.40
CA LYS A 59 -17.07 3.86 30.83
C LYS A 59 -16.58 4.19 32.25
N ASN A 60 -17.26 5.07 32.98
CA ASN A 60 -16.82 5.51 34.31
C ASN A 60 -18.00 5.51 35.29
N GLU A 61 -17.70 5.53 36.58
CA GLU A 61 -18.72 5.70 37.60
C GLU A 61 -19.45 7.06 37.48
N PRO A 62 -20.71 7.14 37.93
CA PRO A 62 -21.45 8.40 37.97
C PRO A 62 -20.66 9.49 38.72
N PHE A 63 -20.58 10.68 38.14
CA PHE A 63 -19.86 11.79 38.74
C PHE A 63 -20.72 13.05 38.80
N ALA A 64 -20.68 13.76 39.93
CA ALA A 64 -21.41 15.01 40.14
C ALA A 64 -20.50 16.21 39.87
N TYR A 65 -20.98 17.15 39.07
CA TYR A 65 -20.25 18.32 38.59
C TYR A 65 -20.82 19.62 39.16
N THR A 66 -19.95 20.61 39.36
CA THR A 66 -20.35 22.01 39.49
C THR A 66 -20.59 22.63 38.11
N GLU A 67 -21.33 23.74 38.04
CA GLU A 67 -21.51 24.47 36.77
C GLU A 67 -20.18 24.95 36.17
N ASP A 68 -19.25 25.40 37.01
CA ASP A 68 -17.93 25.86 36.55
C ASP A 68 -17.10 24.70 35.98
N GLU A 69 -17.16 23.52 36.59
CA GLU A 69 -16.50 22.32 36.07
C GLU A 69 -17.07 21.92 34.71
N ILE A 70 -18.38 21.98 34.51
CA ILE A 70 -19.03 21.71 33.21
C ILE A 70 -18.47 22.64 32.12
N ARG A 71 -18.35 23.93 32.43
CA ARG A 71 -17.80 24.94 31.50
C ARG A 71 -16.32 24.68 31.19
N VAL A 72 -15.50 24.47 32.22
CA VAL A 72 -14.04 24.23 32.09
C VAL A 72 -13.76 22.94 31.33
N LEU A 73 -14.50 21.88 31.64
CA LEU A 73 -14.37 20.56 31.02
C LEU A 73 -15.02 20.48 29.64
N LYS A 74 -15.68 21.54 29.19
CA LYS A 74 -16.40 21.64 27.91
C LYS A 74 -17.41 20.51 27.71
N ILE A 75 -18.12 20.14 28.77
CA ILE A 75 -19.20 19.17 28.72
C ILE A 75 -20.39 19.86 28.04
N LYS A 76 -20.92 19.24 26.98
CA LYS A 76 -22.05 19.77 26.21
C LYS A 76 -23.18 18.77 26.16
N ILE A 77 -24.42 19.23 26.12
CA ILE A 77 -25.56 18.37 25.77
C ILE A 77 -25.50 18.08 24.26
N VAL A 78 -25.79 16.83 23.91
CA VAL A 78 -26.00 16.41 22.52
C VAL A 78 -27.44 16.74 22.15
N GLU A 79 -27.63 17.58 21.14
CA GLU A 79 -28.96 17.90 20.61
C GLU A 79 -29.59 16.62 20.03
N GLN A 80 -30.75 16.23 20.55
CA GLN A 80 -31.41 14.96 20.21
C GLN A 80 -32.53 15.11 19.18
N LEU A 81 -33.09 16.31 19.01
CA LEU A 81 -34.26 16.60 18.19
C LEU A 81 -33.86 17.51 17.00
N LEU A 82 -32.98 17.00 16.14
CA LEU A 82 -32.53 17.72 14.95
C LEU A 82 -33.59 17.65 13.84
N PRO A 83 -34.02 18.79 13.26
CA PRO A 83 -34.95 18.85 12.14
C PRO A 83 -34.46 18.02 10.94
N GLN A 84 -35.37 17.32 10.26
CA GLN A 84 -35.13 16.43 9.11
C GLN A 84 -34.19 15.23 9.36
N GLU A 85 -33.50 15.22 10.50
CA GLU A 85 -32.50 14.21 10.86
C GLU A 85 -32.98 13.29 11.99
N THR A 86 -34.08 13.60 12.67
CA THR A 86 -34.55 12.82 13.82
C THR A 86 -35.93 12.23 13.59
N ILE A 87 -36.07 10.92 13.79
CA ILE A 87 -37.37 10.25 13.93
C ILE A 87 -37.66 10.05 15.41
N VAL A 88 -38.80 10.55 15.85
CA VAL A 88 -39.36 10.33 17.18
C VAL A 88 -40.48 9.31 17.11
N SER A 89 -40.66 8.56 18.20
CA SER A 89 -41.78 7.64 18.37
C SER A 89 -42.68 8.12 19.50
N MET A 90 -43.99 8.15 19.25
CA MET A 90 -44.97 8.43 20.29
C MET A 90 -45.18 7.20 21.16
N PRO A 91 -45.18 7.33 22.50
CA PRO A 91 -45.58 6.26 23.39
C PRO A 91 -47.00 5.77 23.05
N PRO A 92 -47.25 4.45 23.05
CA PRO A 92 -48.59 3.92 22.83
C PRO A 92 -49.54 4.38 23.94
N GLY A 93 -50.77 4.70 23.58
CA GLY A 93 -51.78 5.25 24.49
C GLY A 93 -51.69 6.76 24.72
N THR A 94 -50.75 7.46 24.05
CA THR A 94 -50.65 8.92 24.15
C THR A 94 -51.96 9.56 23.69
N THR A 95 -52.51 10.47 24.50
CA THR A 95 -53.77 11.18 24.19
C THR A 95 -53.52 12.67 24.24
N VAL A 96 -53.90 13.39 23.18
CA VAL A 96 -53.66 14.83 23.02
C VAL A 96 -54.95 15.57 22.73
N LEU A 97 -55.08 16.78 23.26
CA LEU A 97 -56.14 17.74 22.96
C LEU A 97 -55.59 18.77 21.97
N LEU A 98 -56.26 18.95 20.85
CA LEU A 98 -55.97 19.98 19.87
C LEU A 98 -56.66 21.31 20.22
N GLU A 99 -56.13 22.43 19.73
CA GLU A 99 -56.75 23.76 19.93
C GLU A 99 -58.19 23.88 19.40
N ASN A 100 -58.56 23.04 18.42
CA ASN A 100 -59.92 22.97 17.89
C ASN A 100 -60.89 22.18 18.80
N GLY A 101 -60.42 21.69 19.95
CA GLY A 101 -61.18 20.89 20.93
C GLY A 101 -61.23 19.38 20.63
N GLU A 102 -60.62 18.92 19.53
CA GLU A 102 -60.58 17.51 19.16
C GLU A 102 -59.56 16.74 20.01
N GLN A 103 -59.91 15.51 20.43
CA GLN A 103 -59.00 14.60 21.12
C GLN A 103 -58.50 13.51 20.18
N ILE A 104 -57.18 13.36 20.09
CA ILE A 104 -56.53 12.32 19.30
C ILE A 104 -55.81 11.35 20.22
N LYS A 105 -56.04 10.06 20.00
CA LYS A 105 -55.39 8.98 20.73
C LYS A 105 -54.47 8.18 19.79
N PHE A 106 -53.22 8.03 20.19
CA PHE A 106 -52.21 7.25 19.49
C PHE A 106 -52.18 5.83 20.09
N ASP A 107 -53.02 4.93 19.56
CA ASP A 107 -53.20 3.59 20.14
C ASP A 107 -51.96 2.69 20.03
N TYR A 108 -51.12 2.92 19.03
CA TYR A 108 -49.88 2.18 18.77
C TYR A 108 -48.69 3.13 18.64
N ARG A 109 -47.48 2.57 18.72
CA ARG A 109 -46.22 3.32 18.61
C ARG A 109 -46.06 3.86 17.18
N GLN A 110 -46.55 5.07 16.96
CA GLN A 110 -46.42 5.78 15.68
C GLN A 110 -45.09 6.52 15.61
N LYS A 111 -44.54 6.63 14.40
CA LYS A 111 -43.25 7.29 14.13
C LYS A 111 -43.47 8.60 13.38
N PHE A 112 -42.72 9.60 13.80
CA PHE A 112 -42.81 10.95 13.26
C PHE A 112 -41.41 11.48 12.95
N LEU A 113 -41.26 12.16 11.82
CA LEU A 113 -40.07 12.94 11.50
C LEU A 113 -40.16 14.28 12.22
N VAL A 114 -39.07 14.74 12.84
CA VAL A 114 -38.98 16.11 13.36
C VAL A 114 -38.81 17.06 12.17
N GLU A 115 -39.83 17.87 11.89
CA GLU A 115 -39.80 18.82 10.76
C GLU A 115 -39.09 20.11 11.14
N ASN A 116 -39.33 20.57 12.37
CA ASN A 116 -38.75 21.80 12.90
C ASN A 116 -38.68 21.71 14.43
N ASN A 117 -37.66 22.30 15.03
CA ASN A 117 -37.46 22.37 16.46
C ASN A 117 -36.94 23.77 16.83
N SER A 118 -37.55 24.37 17.84
CA SER A 118 -37.20 25.68 18.40
C SER A 118 -37.25 25.60 19.93
N ASP A 119 -36.74 26.62 20.62
CA ASP A 119 -36.67 26.67 22.08
C ASP A 119 -38.01 26.40 22.81
N ARG A 120 -39.15 26.56 22.13
CA ARG A 120 -40.50 26.42 22.74
C ARG A 120 -41.40 25.42 22.04
N LEU A 121 -41.16 25.14 20.76
CA LEU A 121 -42.07 24.39 19.92
C LEU A 121 -41.32 23.34 19.11
N ILE A 122 -41.94 22.17 18.97
CA ILE A 122 -41.51 21.13 18.06
C ILE A 122 -42.65 20.80 17.09
N ILE A 123 -42.29 20.70 15.81
CA ILE A 123 -43.19 20.29 14.74
C ILE A 123 -42.73 18.90 14.29
N ILE A 124 -43.67 17.95 14.28
CA ILE A 124 -43.42 16.59 13.83
C ILE A 124 -44.40 16.22 12.72
N GLN A 125 -43.98 15.38 11.78
CA GLN A 125 -44.83 14.83 10.74
C GLN A 125 -44.89 13.31 10.83
N ASN A 126 -46.09 12.75 10.86
CA ASN A 126 -46.28 11.31 10.83
C ASN A 126 -45.72 10.75 9.51
N ILE A 127 -44.85 9.74 9.61
CA ILE A 127 -44.13 9.21 8.44
C ILE A 127 -45.09 8.58 7.43
N ASP A 128 -46.15 7.93 7.93
CA ASP A 128 -47.10 7.14 7.14
C ASP A 128 -48.25 8.00 6.62
N THR A 129 -48.89 8.77 7.52
CA THR A 129 -50.09 9.55 7.18
C THR A 129 -49.80 10.95 6.65
N LYS A 130 -48.56 11.42 6.80
CA LYS A 130 -48.11 12.79 6.49
C LYS A 130 -48.83 13.89 7.29
N GLU A 131 -49.58 13.53 8.32
CA GLU A 131 -50.19 14.48 9.24
C GLU A 131 -49.14 15.18 10.10
N THR A 132 -49.23 16.50 10.19
CA THR A 132 -48.28 17.33 10.93
C THR A 132 -48.89 17.79 12.24
N TYR A 133 -48.11 17.69 13.31
CA TYR A 133 -48.49 18.07 14.66
C TYR A 133 -47.49 19.07 15.24
N GLN A 134 -47.98 20.09 15.93
CA GLN A 134 -47.16 21.05 16.66
C GLN A 134 -47.38 20.89 18.15
N PHE A 135 -46.30 20.71 18.90
CA PHE A 135 -46.30 20.58 20.36
C PHE A 135 -45.49 21.70 20.99
N GLN A 136 -45.85 22.07 22.23
CA GLN A 136 -44.91 22.73 23.12
C GLN A 136 -43.81 21.74 23.52
N LEU A 137 -42.55 22.14 23.37
CA LEU A 137 -41.39 21.27 23.58
C LEU A 137 -41.36 20.69 25.01
N ASP A 138 -41.69 21.52 26.01
CA ASP A 138 -41.74 21.16 27.43
C ASP A 138 -42.71 20.01 27.76
N TYR A 139 -43.72 19.78 26.91
CA TYR A 139 -44.77 18.77 27.10
C TYR A 139 -44.76 17.72 25.99
N PHE A 140 -43.69 17.63 25.22
CA PHE A 140 -43.59 16.70 24.12
C PHE A 140 -43.38 15.25 24.61
N PRO A 141 -44.31 14.31 24.33
CA PRO A 141 -44.21 12.94 24.82
C PRO A 141 -43.32 12.03 23.97
N GLY A 142 -42.89 12.49 22.78
CA GLY A 142 -42.15 11.66 21.84
C GLY A 142 -40.73 11.35 22.31
N GLN A 143 -40.31 10.11 22.08
CA GLN A 143 -38.95 9.65 22.37
C GLN A 143 -38.18 9.47 21.07
N VAL A 144 -36.90 9.86 21.04
CA VAL A 144 -36.04 9.61 19.89
C VAL A 144 -36.00 8.11 19.58
N PHE A 145 -36.37 7.77 18.35
CA PHE A 145 -36.37 6.40 17.85
C PHE A 145 -35.14 6.13 16.98
N VAL A 146 -34.85 7.04 16.04
CA VAL A 146 -33.70 6.98 15.14
C VAL A 146 -33.16 8.39 14.91
N HIS A 147 -31.84 8.50 14.83
CA HIS A 147 -31.15 9.70 14.36
C HIS A 147 -30.43 9.36 13.06
N PHE A 148 -30.71 10.12 12.00
CA PHE A 148 -30.01 10.09 10.74
C PHE A 148 -28.76 10.94 10.89
N ILE A 149 -27.61 10.29 10.99
CA ILE A 149 -26.35 10.97 10.77
C ILE A 149 -26.22 11.04 9.24
N GLU A 150 -26.38 12.22 8.64
CA GLU A 150 -25.84 12.39 7.28
C GLU A 150 -24.36 12.02 7.35
N PRO A 151 -23.89 10.99 6.60
CA PRO A 151 -22.46 10.74 6.53
C PRO A 151 -21.84 12.04 6.03
N ALA A 152 -20.90 12.60 6.82
CA ALA A 152 -20.20 13.84 6.53
C ALA A 152 -19.97 13.93 5.02
N THR A 153 -20.55 14.97 4.39
CA THR A 153 -20.58 15.17 2.94
C THR A 153 -19.35 14.55 2.31
N VAL A 154 -19.51 13.32 1.81
CA VAL A 154 -18.44 12.62 1.13
C VAL A 154 -18.27 13.42 -0.14
N THR A 155 -17.25 14.29 -0.18
CA THR A 155 -16.72 14.74 -1.46
C THR A 155 -16.60 13.46 -2.26
N PRO A 156 -17.29 13.33 -3.42
CA PRO A 156 -17.19 12.12 -4.22
C PRO A 156 -15.72 11.75 -4.31
N LEU A 157 -15.35 10.49 -4.06
CA LEU A 157 -13.93 10.07 -4.04
C LEU A 157 -13.16 10.55 -5.30
N GLU A 158 -13.92 10.78 -6.38
CA GLU A 158 -13.58 11.35 -7.68
C GLU A 158 -13.06 12.81 -7.63
N ASN A 159 -13.43 13.61 -6.63
CA ASN A 159 -13.03 15.01 -6.46
C ASN A 159 -11.91 15.22 -5.42
N LEU A 160 -11.55 14.19 -4.65
CA LEU A 160 -10.41 14.26 -3.74
C LEU A 160 -9.12 14.13 -4.55
N PRO A 161 -8.14 15.05 -4.36
CA PRO A 161 -6.88 14.94 -5.06
C PRO A 161 -6.16 13.66 -4.66
N LEU A 162 -5.54 13.01 -5.64
CA LEU A 162 -4.67 11.87 -5.40
C LEU A 162 -3.56 12.28 -4.43
N THR A 163 -3.39 11.48 -3.39
CA THR A 163 -2.26 11.63 -2.48
C THR A 163 -0.96 11.25 -3.18
N GLN A 164 0.17 11.82 -2.73
CA GLN A 164 1.50 11.41 -3.20
C GLN A 164 1.72 9.88 -3.19
N HIS A 165 1.18 9.16 -2.19
CA HIS A 165 1.32 7.71 -2.11
C HIS A 165 0.55 6.99 -3.23
N GLU A 166 -0.68 7.41 -3.51
CA GLU A 166 -1.48 6.86 -4.62
C GLU A 166 -0.84 7.18 -5.98
N LEU A 167 -0.34 8.41 -6.15
CA LEU A 167 0.37 8.82 -7.36
C LEU A 167 1.59 7.94 -7.61
N LYS A 168 2.39 7.69 -6.56
CA LYS A 168 3.56 6.81 -6.62
C LYS A 168 3.15 5.41 -7.07
N TYR A 169 2.17 4.81 -6.40
CA TYR A 169 1.71 3.45 -6.72
C TYR A 169 1.16 3.34 -8.16
N LYS A 170 0.37 4.33 -8.60
CA LYS A 170 -0.14 4.39 -9.97
C LYS A 170 1.00 4.55 -10.99
N ALA A 171 2.03 5.34 -10.70
CA ALA A 171 3.20 5.48 -11.56
C ALA A 171 3.99 4.18 -11.67
N GLU A 172 4.26 3.49 -10.55
CA GLU A 172 4.95 2.19 -10.54
C GLU A 172 4.22 1.14 -11.38
N ILE A 173 2.90 1.02 -11.21
CA ILE A 173 2.08 0.09 -12.02
C ILE A 173 2.16 0.47 -13.49
N TRP A 174 1.98 1.74 -13.83
CA TRP A 174 2.00 2.19 -15.21
C TRP A 174 3.34 1.91 -15.87
N LEU A 175 4.46 2.16 -15.17
CA LEU A 175 5.80 1.86 -15.68
C LEU A 175 6.02 0.36 -15.90
N LEU A 176 5.45 -0.49 -15.06
CA LEU A 176 5.57 -1.94 -15.21
C LEU A 176 4.73 -2.51 -16.36
N LEU A 177 3.56 -1.93 -16.62
CA LEU A 177 2.60 -2.45 -17.60
C LEU A 177 2.77 -1.82 -19.00
N GLU A 178 2.99 -0.51 -19.06
CA GLU A 178 2.90 0.27 -20.30
C GLU A 178 4.26 0.72 -20.84
N PHE A 179 5.29 0.78 -19.99
CA PHE A 179 6.61 1.22 -20.46
C PHE A 179 7.26 0.15 -21.34
N ASN A 180 7.52 0.49 -22.60
CA ASN A 180 8.26 -0.37 -23.50
C ASN A 180 9.76 -0.36 -23.15
N CYS A 181 10.28 -1.45 -22.59
CA CYS A 181 11.69 -1.58 -22.20
C CYS A 181 12.68 -1.38 -23.37
N LEU A 182 12.27 -1.51 -24.63
CA LEU A 182 13.14 -1.20 -25.78
C LEU A 182 13.55 0.28 -25.83
N LEU A 183 12.76 1.16 -25.20
CA LEU A 183 13.07 2.59 -25.11
C LEU A 183 14.28 2.89 -24.21
N LEU A 184 14.66 1.97 -23.32
CA LEU A 184 15.81 2.14 -22.43
C LEU A 184 17.13 2.32 -23.19
N ASN A 185 17.25 1.70 -24.37
CA ASN A 185 18.45 1.80 -25.19
C ASN A 185 18.70 3.21 -25.76
N ASN A 186 17.66 4.04 -25.81
CA ASN A 186 17.73 5.39 -26.35
C ASN A 186 17.05 6.38 -25.40
N LEU A 187 17.09 6.15 -24.09
CA LEU A 187 16.39 6.97 -23.12
C LEU A 187 16.92 8.41 -23.17
N THR A 188 16.01 9.36 -23.29
CA THR A 188 16.30 10.79 -23.24
C THR A 188 15.32 11.48 -22.31
N PRO A 189 15.65 12.67 -21.78
CA PRO A 189 14.69 13.47 -20.99
C PRO A 189 13.37 13.70 -21.74
N THR A 190 13.43 13.83 -23.07
CA THR A 190 12.24 13.98 -23.93
C THR A 190 11.37 12.72 -23.91
N ILE A 191 11.96 11.53 -23.99
CA ILE A 191 11.21 10.27 -23.93
C ILE A 191 10.59 10.09 -22.56
N GLU A 192 11.34 10.35 -21.48
CA GLU A 192 10.80 10.32 -20.12
C GLU A 192 9.60 11.27 -19.98
N GLN A 193 9.73 12.52 -20.42
CA GLN A 193 8.66 13.51 -20.44
C GLN A 193 7.44 13.00 -21.22
N GLN A 194 7.64 12.39 -22.40
CA GLN A 194 6.55 11.82 -23.18
C GLN A 194 5.83 10.68 -22.45
N GLN A 195 6.57 9.80 -21.76
CA GLN A 195 5.96 8.74 -20.96
C GLN A 195 5.19 9.31 -19.76
N LYS A 196 5.74 10.31 -19.08
CA LYS A 196 5.05 11.02 -18.01
C LYS A 196 3.74 11.65 -18.49
N GLN A 197 3.73 12.28 -19.68
CA GLN A 197 2.52 12.86 -20.27
C GLN A 197 1.46 11.81 -20.59
N LYS A 198 1.86 10.63 -21.08
CA LYS A 198 0.92 9.51 -21.30
C LYS A 198 0.34 8.99 -19.99
N TRP A 199 1.16 8.86 -18.95
CA TRP A 199 0.69 8.49 -17.64
C TRP A 199 -0.30 9.52 -17.06
N LEU A 200 0.01 10.81 -17.19
CA LEU A 200 -0.86 11.93 -16.79
C LEU A 200 -2.26 11.85 -17.43
N GLN A 201 -2.34 11.50 -18.71
CA GLN A 201 -3.62 11.34 -19.43
C GLN A 201 -4.47 10.17 -18.91
N ASN A 202 -3.88 9.24 -18.14
CA ASN A 202 -4.57 8.10 -17.54
C ASN A 202 -4.95 8.34 -16.06
N LEU A 203 -4.68 9.53 -15.52
CA LEU A 203 -5.12 9.88 -14.18
C LEU A 203 -6.58 10.36 -14.22
N ASP A 204 -7.39 9.77 -13.36
CA ASP A 204 -8.85 9.89 -13.26
C ASP A 204 -9.30 10.94 -12.24
N ARG A 205 -8.37 11.49 -11.47
CA ARG A 205 -8.64 12.37 -10.33
C ARG A 205 -7.68 13.56 -10.32
N PRO A 206 -8.07 14.70 -9.72
CA PRO A 206 -7.17 15.85 -9.57
C PRO A 206 -5.93 15.47 -8.74
N PHE A 207 -4.86 16.24 -8.87
CA PHE A 207 -3.61 16.02 -8.14
C PHE A 207 -2.84 17.32 -7.96
N ASN A 208 -1.96 17.35 -6.97
CA ASN A 208 -0.99 18.43 -6.80
C ASN A 208 0.21 18.23 -7.75
N PRO A 209 0.58 19.21 -8.59
CA PRO A 209 1.73 19.10 -9.50
C PRO A 209 3.05 18.76 -8.80
N ASP A 210 3.31 19.32 -7.61
CA ASP A 210 4.57 19.07 -6.89
C ASP A 210 4.65 17.63 -6.37
N GLU A 211 3.54 17.10 -5.87
CA GLU A 211 3.45 15.70 -5.42
C GLU A 211 3.55 14.74 -6.60
N LEU A 212 2.99 15.11 -7.75
CA LEU A 212 3.06 14.33 -8.98
C LEU A 212 4.51 14.25 -9.50
N ASP A 213 5.22 15.38 -9.53
CA ASP A 213 6.61 15.43 -9.96
C ASP A 213 7.49 14.57 -9.05
N ALA A 214 7.32 14.68 -7.74
CA ALA A 214 8.03 13.86 -6.77
C ALA A 214 7.70 12.36 -6.92
N ALA A 215 6.41 12.01 -7.05
CA ALA A 215 5.97 10.63 -7.20
C ALA A 215 6.51 9.98 -8.49
N TRP A 216 6.49 10.72 -9.60
CA TRP A 216 7.05 10.26 -10.87
C TRP A 216 8.56 10.02 -10.76
N GLN A 217 9.32 10.99 -10.24
CA GLN A 217 10.78 10.89 -10.15
C GLN A 217 11.21 9.69 -9.29
N ILE A 218 10.55 9.47 -8.15
CA ILE A 218 10.82 8.31 -7.29
C ILE A 218 10.51 7.00 -8.03
N SER A 219 9.32 6.90 -8.61
CA SER A 219 8.86 5.66 -9.27
C SER A 219 9.70 5.34 -10.50
N PHE A 220 10.06 6.35 -11.29
CA PHE A 220 10.88 6.21 -12.48
C PHE A 220 12.31 5.79 -12.13
N SER A 221 12.92 6.40 -11.11
CA SER A 221 14.25 6.00 -10.63
C SER A 221 14.27 4.55 -10.14
N GLN A 222 13.26 4.14 -9.37
CA GLN A 222 13.12 2.76 -8.89
C GLN A 222 12.89 1.77 -10.04
N PHE A 223 12.11 2.18 -11.04
CA PHE A 223 11.92 1.40 -12.26
C PHE A 223 13.24 1.20 -13.01
N LEU A 224 14.03 2.27 -13.24
CA LEU A 224 15.33 2.16 -13.92
C LEU A 224 16.28 1.22 -13.18
N GLN A 225 16.38 1.31 -11.86
CA GLN A 225 17.19 0.37 -11.05
C GLN A 225 16.74 -1.07 -11.26
N THR A 226 15.43 -1.33 -11.21
CA THR A 226 14.87 -2.67 -11.44
C THR A 226 15.16 -3.17 -12.86
N GLN A 227 15.09 -2.29 -13.86
CA GLN A 227 15.37 -2.65 -15.25
C GLN A 227 16.87 -2.90 -15.47
N ALA A 228 17.77 -2.18 -14.78
CA ALA A 228 19.21 -2.41 -14.86
C ALA A 228 19.60 -3.82 -14.41
N GLU A 229 18.92 -4.35 -13.41
CA GLU A 229 19.10 -5.73 -12.92
C GLU A 229 18.44 -6.77 -13.83
N LYS A 230 17.21 -6.51 -14.30
CA LYS A 230 16.39 -7.50 -15.02
C LYS A 230 16.68 -7.59 -16.50
N VAL A 231 16.74 -6.45 -17.19
CA VAL A 231 16.85 -6.35 -18.66
C VAL A 231 18.24 -5.85 -19.04
N GLY A 232 18.71 -4.81 -18.37
CA GLY A 232 19.98 -4.15 -18.64
C GLY A 232 19.91 -3.20 -19.84
N LEU A 233 21.07 -2.69 -20.24
CA LEU A 233 21.26 -1.84 -21.43
C LEU A 233 22.01 -2.64 -22.49
N TYR A 234 21.48 -2.70 -23.72
CA TYR A 234 22.00 -3.58 -24.79
C TYR A 234 22.11 -5.07 -24.39
N GLY A 235 21.26 -5.51 -23.43
CA GLY A 235 21.29 -6.86 -22.86
C GLY A 235 22.36 -7.08 -21.78
N LEU A 236 23.13 -6.05 -21.43
CA LEU A 236 24.13 -6.07 -20.36
C LEU A 236 23.50 -5.58 -19.06
N LYS A 237 23.52 -6.44 -18.05
CA LYS A 237 22.86 -6.23 -16.75
C LYS A 237 23.85 -5.88 -15.67
N ILE A 238 23.37 -5.31 -14.57
CA ILE A 238 24.16 -5.26 -13.33
C ILE A 238 24.64 -6.67 -12.96
N SER A 239 25.84 -6.76 -12.40
CA SER A 239 26.58 -7.99 -12.10
C SER A 239 27.07 -8.78 -13.32
N THR A 240 26.90 -8.29 -14.55
CA THR A 240 27.53 -8.91 -15.73
C THR A 240 29.03 -8.89 -15.57
N LYS A 241 29.65 -10.07 -15.64
CA LYS A 241 31.10 -10.23 -15.49
C LYS A 241 31.82 -9.76 -16.75
N ILE A 242 32.89 -9.01 -16.55
CA ILE A 242 33.73 -8.47 -17.61
C ILE A 242 35.18 -8.88 -17.39
N LEU A 243 35.98 -8.82 -18.45
CA LEU A 243 37.41 -9.03 -18.40
C LEU A 243 38.13 -8.02 -19.30
N LYS A 244 39.35 -7.67 -18.92
CA LYS A 244 40.30 -6.93 -19.74
C LYS A 244 41.63 -7.69 -19.76
N GLN A 245 42.21 -7.84 -20.95
CA GLN A 245 43.57 -8.35 -21.08
C GLN A 245 44.56 -7.19 -20.91
N THR A 246 45.54 -7.37 -20.03
CA THR A 246 46.63 -6.41 -19.85
C THR A 246 47.75 -6.66 -20.86
N VAL A 247 48.65 -5.68 -20.98
CA VAL A 247 49.82 -5.77 -21.87
C VAL A 247 50.69 -7.00 -21.56
N ASP A 248 50.70 -7.46 -20.30
CA ASP A 248 51.44 -8.63 -19.84
C ASP A 248 50.71 -9.96 -20.08
N ASN A 249 49.66 -9.99 -20.90
CA ASN A 249 48.78 -11.14 -21.11
C ASN A 249 48.12 -11.68 -19.82
N GLN A 250 47.94 -10.82 -18.82
CA GLN A 250 47.15 -11.17 -17.63
C GLN A 250 45.70 -10.72 -17.82
N PHE A 251 44.78 -11.43 -17.18
CA PHE A 251 43.37 -11.07 -17.20
C PHE A 251 43.00 -10.36 -15.90
N VAL A 252 42.46 -9.16 -16.03
CA VAL A 252 41.80 -8.43 -14.94
C VAL A 252 40.31 -8.63 -15.09
N PHE A 253 39.66 -9.04 -14.00
CA PHE A 253 38.22 -9.29 -13.96
C PHE A 253 37.51 -8.14 -13.25
N GLY A 254 36.25 -7.94 -13.62
CA GLY A 254 35.37 -6.99 -12.98
C GLY A 254 33.91 -7.35 -13.25
N HIS A 255 33.03 -6.43 -12.90
CA HIS A 255 31.60 -6.54 -13.18
C HIS A 255 30.98 -5.16 -13.44
N ILE A 256 29.82 -5.14 -14.09
CA ILE A 256 28.99 -3.94 -14.18
C ILE A 256 28.32 -3.74 -12.81
N SER A 257 28.59 -2.61 -12.16
CA SER A 257 28.02 -2.27 -10.86
C SER A 257 26.77 -1.38 -10.99
N ASP A 258 26.70 -0.55 -12.02
CA ASP A 258 25.55 0.33 -12.29
C ASP A 258 25.41 0.65 -13.79
N ILE A 259 24.25 1.15 -14.20
CA ILE A 259 23.91 1.50 -15.58
C ILE A 259 23.26 2.90 -15.60
N ASP A 260 23.85 3.81 -16.37
CA ASP A 260 23.23 5.10 -16.68
C ASP A 260 22.54 5.02 -18.04
N PHE A 261 21.21 4.94 -18.01
CA PHE A 261 20.39 4.86 -19.22
C PHE A 261 20.37 6.16 -20.04
N TYR A 262 20.53 7.34 -19.41
CA TYR A 262 20.53 8.61 -20.14
C TYR A 262 21.84 8.83 -20.89
N GLN A 263 22.96 8.43 -20.29
CA GLN A 263 24.27 8.49 -20.92
C GLN A 263 24.59 7.25 -21.77
N SER A 264 23.75 6.22 -21.71
CA SER A 264 24.01 4.92 -22.32
C SER A 264 25.37 4.34 -21.93
N SER A 265 25.71 4.47 -20.64
CA SER A 265 27.01 4.09 -20.07
C SER A 265 26.87 3.08 -18.93
N PHE A 266 27.98 2.40 -18.66
CA PHE A 266 28.09 1.35 -17.65
C PHE A 266 29.14 1.76 -16.65
N LEU A 267 28.79 1.73 -15.36
CA LEU A 267 29.77 1.83 -14.29
C LEU A 267 30.38 0.44 -14.08
N LEU A 268 31.65 0.30 -14.39
CA LEU A 268 32.42 -0.92 -14.23
C LEU A 268 33.14 -0.86 -12.89
N GLN A 269 33.11 -1.97 -12.15
CA GLN A 269 33.90 -2.16 -10.93
C GLN A 269 34.84 -3.35 -11.11
N TRP A 270 36.12 -3.07 -11.07
CA TRP A 270 37.19 -4.07 -11.18
C TRP A 270 37.46 -4.74 -9.83
N ASP A 271 38.04 -5.94 -9.88
CA ASP A 271 38.35 -6.74 -8.68
C ASP A 271 39.42 -6.08 -7.77
N ASP A 272 40.21 -5.14 -8.32
CA ASP A 272 41.16 -4.31 -7.56
C ASP A 272 40.51 -3.09 -6.88
N GLY A 273 39.20 -2.88 -7.11
CA GLY A 273 38.41 -1.79 -6.55
C GLY A 273 38.30 -0.56 -7.44
N GLU A 274 39.01 -0.50 -8.57
CA GLU A 274 38.88 0.63 -9.51
C GLU A 274 37.46 0.67 -10.10
N LYS A 275 36.92 1.90 -10.21
CA LYS A 275 35.62 2.14 -10.85
C LYS A 275 35.78 3.10 -12.02
N ILE A 276 35.20 2.72 -13.16
CA ILE A 276 35.29 3.50 -14.39
C ILE A 276 33.93 3.46 -15.10
N SER A 277 33.46 4.61 -15.60
CA SER A 277 32.24 4.68 -16.40
C SER A 277 32.59 4.67 -17.88
N LEU A 278 32.01 3.77 -18.66
CA LEU A 278 32.27 3.63 -20.09
C LEU A 278 30.98 3.35 -20.87
N SER A 279 30.88 3.90 -22.06
CA SER A 279 29.92 3.46 -23.07
C SER A 279 30.29 2.08 -23.64
N TYR A 280 29.33 1.44 -24.30
CA TYR A 280 29.57 0.16 -24.98
C TYR A 280 30.69 0.23 -26.05
N LEU A 281 30.80 1.36 -26.75
CA LEU A 281 31.84 1.56 -27.77
C LEU A 281 33.22 1.71 -27.14
N GLU A 282 33.33 2.44 -26.03
CA GLU A 282 34.58 2.57 -25.29
C GLU A 282 35.02 1.23 -24.69
N MET A 283 34.08 0.43 -24.16
CA MET A 283 34.38 -0.93 -23.72
C MET A 283 35.02 -1.77 -24.84
N LYS A 284 34.47 -1.70 -26.06
CA LYS A 284 35.05 -2.38 -27.22
C LYS A 284 36.42 -1.82 -27.61
N ALA A 285 36.58 -0.50 -27.62
CA ALA A 285 37.84 0.15 -27.95
C ALA A 285 38.96 -0.22 -26.97
N LEU A 286 38.61 -0.45 -25.71
CA LEU A 286 39.52 -0.89 -24.65
C LEU A 286 39.69 -2.41 -24.55
N ALA A 287 39.18 -3.17 -25.55
CA ALA A 287 39.21 -4.63 -25.59
C ALA A 287 38.61 -5.30 -24.32
N ILE A 288 37.61 -4.66 -23.71
CA ILE A 288 36.88 -5.22 -22.58
C ILE A 288 35.89 -6.24 -23.12
N SER A 289 36.10 -7.51 -22.76
CA SER A 289 35.26 -8.63 -23.19
C SER A 289 34.25 -9.01 -22.11
N LEU A 290 33.06 -9.41 -22.55
CA LEU A 290 32.01 -9.91 -21.67
C LEU A 290 32.26 -11.37 -21.35
N VAL A 291 32.06 -11.78 -20.09
CA VAL A 291 32.19 -13.16 -19.66
C VAL A 291 30.81 -13.76 -19.41
N SER A 292 30.46 -14.76 -20.20
CA SER A 292 29.20 -15.49 -20.05
C SER A 292 29.42 -16.82 -19.33
N LEU A 293 28.59 -17.13 -18.33
CA LEU A 293 28.54 -18.45 -17.71
C LEU A 293 27.49 -19.30 -18.43
N VAL A 294 27.92 -20.40 -19.04
CA VAL A 294 27.06 -21.38 -19.71
C VAL A 294 27.00 -22.65 -18.87
N LYS A 295 25.79 -23.07 -18.49
CA LYS A 295 25.56 -24.36 -17.81
C LYS A 295 25.20 -25.41 -18.85
N LEU A 296 26.03 -26.45 -18.96
CA LEU A 296 25.78 -27.59 -19.85
C LEU A 296 24.97 -28.70 -19.16
N SER A 297 25.16 -28.86 -17.85
CA SER A 297 24.38 -29.75 -16.99
C SER A 297 24.45 -29.29 -15.53
N ASP A 298 23.80 -30.01 -14.62
CA ASP A 298 23.85 -29.76 -13.17
C ASP A 298 25.25 -29.88 -12.55
N ARG A 299 26.25 -30.27 -13.35
CA ARG A 299 27.60 -30.57 -12.90
C ARG A 299 28.68 -30.00 -13.80
N VAL A 300 28.34 -29.55 -15.00
CA VAL A 300 29.31 -29.01 -15.95
C VAL A 300 28.85 -27.64 -16.40
N ALA A 301 29.71 -26.65 -16.19
CA ALA A 301 29.51 -25.29 -16.63
C ALA A 301 30.83 -24.71 -17.12
N TYR A 302 30.78 -23.68 -17.94
CA TYR A 302 31.98 -22.95 -18.33
C TYR A 302 31.72 -21.46 -18.46
N GLU A 303 32.76 -20.68 -18.18
CA GLU A 303 32.85 -19.26 -18.51
C GLU A 303 33.59 -19.12 -19.84
N ILE A 304 33.02 -18.33 -20.74
CA ILE A 304 33.62 -17.99 -22.03
C ILE A 304 33.56 -16.47 -22.25
N SER A 305 34.63 -15.90 -22.80
CA SER A 305 34.60 -14.49 -23.22
C SER A 305 33.94 -14.33 -24.59
N SER A 306 33.35 -13.16 -24.85
CA SER A 306 32.75 -12.81 -26.15
C SER A 306 33.74 -13.03 -27.31
N GLU A 307 34.99 -12.61 -27.12
CA GLU A 307 36.09 -12.78 -28.09
C GLU A 307 36.72 -14.18 -28.08
N ARG A 308 36.21 -15.10 -27.25
CA ARG A 308 36.64 -16.51 -27.16
C ARG A 308 38.10 -16.72 -26.73
N GLU A 309 38.73 -15.70 -26.16
CA GLU A 309 40.09 -15.72 -25.63
C GLU A 309 40.16 -16.48 -24.30
N LEU A 310 39.14 -16.32 -23.45
CA LEU A 310 39.01 -17.03 -22.19
C LEU A 310 38.02 -18.19 -22.33
N LEU A 311 38.43 -19.39 -21.90
CA LEU A 311 37.54 -20.51 -21.62
C LEU A 311 37.96 -21.16 -20.31
N LYS A 312 37.06 -21.15 -19.33
CA LYS A 312 37.27 -21.77 -18.03
C LYS A 312 36.08 -22.67 -17.69
N ALA A 313 36.31 -23.98 -17.59
CA ALA A 313 35.26 -24.92 -17.24
C ALA A 313 35.31 -25.32 -15.77
N TYR A 314 34.15 -25.74 -15.27
CA TYR A 314 33.89 -26.17 -13.90
C TYR A 314 33.16 -27.51 -13.93
N ILE A 315 33.71 -28.49 -13.21
CA ILE A 315 33.15 -29.85 -13.12
C ILE A 315 32.90 -30.16 -11.64
N GLY A 316 31.63 -30.27 -11.26
CA GLY A 316 31.17 -30.41 -9.88
C GLY A 316 30.83 -31.84 -9.46
N PHE A 317 31.17 -32.17 -8.22
CA PHE A 317 30.94 -33.46 -7.57
C PHE A 317 30.35 -33.30 -6.18
N ARG A 318 29.51 -34.26 -5.79
CA ARG A 318 28.93 -34.31 -4.44
C ARG A 318 29.98 -34.67 -3.38
N THR A 319 30.90 -35.58 -3.69
CA THR A 319 31.90 -36.08 -2.74
C THR A 319 33.32 -36.06 -3.33
N LYS A 320 34.32 -35.93 -2.44
CA LYS A 320 35.74 -36.00 -2.82
C LYS A 320 36.10 -37.34 -3.45
N LYS A 321 35.52 -38.44 -2.95
CA LYS A 321 35.75 -39.80 -3.46
C LYS A 321 35.30 -39.94 -4.91
N LEU A 322 34.10 -39.45 -5.23
CA LEU A 322 33.60 -39.45 -6.62
C LEU A 322 34.50 -38.61 -7.54
N ALA A 323 34.88 -37.41 -7.10
CA ALA A 323 35.77 -36.55 -7.90
C ALA A 323 37.11 -37.26 -8.21
N GLN A 324 37.69 -37.94 -7.22
CA GLN A 324 38.93 -38.70 -7.40
C GLN A 324 38.76 -39.92 -8.31
N ALA A 325 37.63 -40.62 -8.26
CA ALA A 325 37.34 -41.75 -9.13
C ALA A 325 37.30 -41.34 -10.61
N TRP A 326 36.68 -40.19 -10.90
CA TRP A 326 36.59 -39.64 -12.26
C TRP A 326 37.87 -38.97 -12.76
N LEU A 327 38.83 -38.65 -11.87
CA LEU A 327 40.01 -37.85 -12.19
C LEU A 327 40.77 -38.36 -13.42
N LYS A 328 41.02 -39.67 -13.49
CA LYS A 328 41.82 -40.26 -14.58
C LYS A 328 41.11 -40.10 -15.93
N LEU A 329 39.82 -40.39 -15.98
CA LEU A 329 39.02 -40.33 -17.20
C LEU A 329 38.82 -38.88 -17.65
N LEU A 330 38.54 -37.96 -16.72
CA LEU A 330 38.44 -36.53 -17.05
C LEU A 330 39.75 -35.97 -17.60
N LYS A 331 40.91 -36.33 -17.04
CA LYS A 331 42.21 -35.90 -17.57
C LYS A 331 42.44 -36.37 -19.01
N GLN A 332 41.92 -37.55 -19.38
CA GLN A 332 42.05 -38.05 -20.76
C GLN A 332 41.23 -37.20 -21.75
N ILE A 333 40.06 -36.73 -21.32
CA ILE A 333 39.17 -35.89 -22.13
C ILE A 333 39.72 -34.46 -22.19
N VAL A 334 39.69 -33.72 -21.06
CA VAL A 334 39.95 -32.27 -21.05
C VAL A 334 41.41 -31.88 -20.83
N GLY A 335 42.27 -32.81 -20.43
CA GLY A 335 43.69 -32.54 -20.15
C GLY A 335 43.95 -32.14 -18.71
N ARG A 336 44.52 -30.95 -18.48
CA ARG A 336 44.99 -30.55 -17.15
C ARG A 336 43.85 -29.97 -16.31
N LEU A 337 43.49 -30.68 -15.24
CA LEU A 337 42.58 -30.21 -14.21
C LEU A 337 43.35 -29.47 -13.11
N SER A 338 42.69 -28.49 -12.47
CA SER A 338 43.18 -27.85 -11.25
C SER A 338 43.16 -28.81 -10.05
N ASN A 339 43.67 -28.36 -8.92
CA ASN A 339 43.50 -29.07 -7.66
C ASN A 339 42.01 -29.06 -7.27
N LEU A 340 41.55 -30.14 -6.65
CA LEU A 340 40.17 -30.25 -6.21
C LEU A 340 39.89 -29.20 -5.11
N LYS A 341 38.92 -28.32 -5.34
CA LYS A 341 38.51 -27.28 -4.39
C LYS A 341 37.24 -27.68 -3.63
N ASP A 342 37.13 -27.27 -2.36
CA ASP A 342 35.91 -27.38 -1.55
C ASP A 342 35.14 -26.05 -1.63
N CYS A 343 34.02 -26.03 -2.33
CA CYS A 343 33.23 -24.83 -2.62
C CYS A 343 32.21 -24.49 -1.51
N ARG A 344 32.34 -25.04 -0.30
CA ARG A 344 31.46 -24.71 0.84
C ARG A 344 31.45 -23.22 1.20
N ARG A 345 32.59 -22.54 1.02
CA ARG A 345 32.88 -21.18 1.50
C ARG A 345 32.94 -20.10 0.41
N GLU A 346 32.78 -20.46 -0.86
CA GLU A 346 32.78 -19.47 -1.95
C GLU A 346 31.37 -18.90 -2.12
N GLU A 347 31.24 -17.57 -2.15
CA GLU A 347 29.98 -16.84 -2.43
C GLU A 347 29.44 -17.15 -3.84
N LYS A 348 30.30 -17.62 -4.74
CA LYS A 348 29.96 -17.98 -6.13
C LYS A 348 29.84 -19.50 -6.29
N ARG A 349 28.77 -20.10 -5.75
CA ARG A 349 28.42 -21.50 -6.06
C ARG A 349 27.86 -21.60 -7.48
N HIS A 350 28.65 -22.11 -8.42
CA HIS A 350 28.13 -22.42 -9.76
C HIS A 350 27.07 -23.55 -9.73
N PHE A 351 27.13 -24.41 -8.71
CA PHE A 351 26.22 -25.53 -8.48
C PHE A 351 25.75 -25.55 -7.02
N LEU A 352 24.43 -25.56 -6.78
CA LEU A 352 23.82 -25.41 -5.44
C LEU A 352 24.18 -26.55 -4.46
N GLU A 353 24.37 -27.77 -4.96
CA GLU A 353 24.53 -28.98 -4.14
C GLU A 353 25.92 -29.65 -4.21
N LYS A 354 26.82 -29.15 -5.08
CA LYS A 354 28.08 -29.84 -5.36
C LYS A 354 29.21 -29.22 -4.53
N ARG A 355 29.71 -30.03 -3.58
CA ARG A 355 30.73 -29.60 -2.60
C ARG A 355 32.13 -29.48 -3.21
N TRP A 356 32.45 -30.31 -4.19
CA TRP A 356 33.82 -30.45 -4.70
C TRP A 356 33.87 -30.10 -6.18
N GLN A 357 34.86 -29.34 -6.60
CA GLN A 357 34.95 -28.86 -7.98
C GLN A 357 36.37 -28.97 -8.53
N TYR A 358 36.48 -29.45 -9.77
CA TYR A 358 37.64 -29.22 -10.61
C TYR A 358 37.38 -28.05 -11.55
N SER A 359 38.43 -27.28 -11.84
CA SER A 359 38.42 -26.28 -12.91
C SER A 359 39.40 -26.64 -14.01
N VAL A 360 39.08 -26.25 -15.23
CA VAL A 360 39.91 -26.45 -16.42
C VAL A 360 40.11 -25.11 -17.11
N GLU A 361 41.36 -24.66 -17.19
CA GLU A 361 41.77 -23.49 -17.96
C GLU A 361 42.73 -23.89 -19.09
N LYS A 362 43.55 -24.92 -18.86
CA LYS A 362 44.53 -25.45 -19.83
C LYS A 362 44.02 -26.74 -20.46
N PHE A 363 43.14 -26.58 -21.44
CA PHE A 363 42.57 -27.69 -22.21
C PHE A 363 43.60 -28.42 -23.05
N ARG A 364 43.39 -29.73 -23.26
CA ARG A 364 44.22 -30.56 -24.15
C ARG A 364 44.23 -30.06 -25.60
N HIS A 365 43.06 -29.68 -26.12
CA HIS A 365 42.93 -29.22 -27.50
C HIS A 365 43.13 -27.71 -27.64
N LYS A 366 43.74 -27.27 -28.74
CA LYS A 366 43.92 -25.84 -29.05
C LYS A 366 42.63 -25.17 -29.55
N LYS A 367 41.85 -25.86 -30.38
CA LYS A 367 40.63 -25.31 -31.00
C LYS A 367 39.47 -25.28 -30.00
N ILE A 368 38.80 -24.12 -29.89
CA ILE A 368 37.70 -23.94 -28.92
C ILE A 368 36.51 -24.88 -29.19
N SER A 369 36.19 -25.14 -30.45
CA SER A 369 35.10 -26.07 -30.82
C SER A 369 35.30 -27.48 -30.26
N ARG A 370 36.54 -28.00 -30.31
CA ARG A 370 36.86 -29.30 -29.69
C ARG A 370 36.78 -29.25 -28.17
N ARG A 371 37.24 -28.15 -27.55
CA ARG A 371 37.12 -27.98 -26.09
C ARG A 371 35.65 -28.00 -25.64
N LEU A 372 34.76 -27.37 -26.39
CA LEU A 372 33.33 -27.36 -26.10
C LEU A 372 32.71 -28.76 -26.30
N GLN A 373 33.09 -29.47 -27.37
CA GLN A 373 32.68 -30.86 -27.59
C GLN A 373 33.10 -31.79 -26.44
N ASP A 374 34.32 -31.65 -25.93
CA ASP A 374 34.81 -32.40 -24.76
C ASP A 374 33.93 -32.15 -23.52
N LEU A 375 33.54 -30.88 -23.30
CA LEU A 375 32.67 -30.52 -22.18
C LEU A 375 31.25 -31.04 -22.35
N GLU A 376 30.72 -31.07 -23.58
CA GLU A 376 29.43 -31.70 -23.89
C GLU A 376 29.46 -33.21 -23.63
N ILE A 377 30.55 -33.89 -23.99
CA ILE A 377 30.75 -35.31 -23.69
C ILE A 377 30.68 -35.53 -22.18
N ILE A 378 31.43 -34.73 -21.39
CA ILE A 378 31.43 -34.84 -19.93
C ILE A 378 30.06 -34.53 -19.34
N ALA A 379 29.35 -33.53 -19.88
CA ALA A 379 28.02 -33.14 -19.41
C ALA A 379 26.99 -34.28 -19.54
N ARG A 380 27.18 -35.20 -20.49
CA ARG A 380 26.34 -36.39 -20.70
C ARG A 380 26.71 -37.58 -19.81
N LEU A 381 27.84 -37.54 -19.10
CA LEU A 381 28.25 -38.63 -18.21
C LEU A 381 27.47 -38.57 -16.89
N ASP A 382 27.11 -39.74 -16.36
CA ASP A 382 26.50 -39.86 -15.03
C ASP A 382 27.58 -39.75 -13.93
N LEU A 383 28.01 -38.52 -13.65
CA LEU A 383 29.04 -38.23 -12.65
C LEU A 383 28.56 -38.55 -11.21
N GLU A 384 27.31 -38.96 -10.97
CA GLU A 384 26.82 -39.43 -9.66
C GLU A 384 27.40 -40.77 -9.25
N LYS A 385 27.72 -41.59 -10.25
CA LYS A 385 28.24 -42.93 -10.07
C LYS A 385 29.74 -42.95 -10.37
N PRO A 386 30.50 -43.91 -9.84
CA PRO A 386 31.86 -44.13 -10.32
C PRO A 386 31.86 -44.45 -11.82
N PRO A 387 32.94 -44.10 -12.54
CA PRO A 387 33.09 -44.31 -13.98
C PRO A 387 33.10 -45.78 -14.40
#